data_AF-A0A2H3E3L1-F1
#
_entry.id   AF-A0A2H3E3L1-F1
#
_cell.length_a   1.000
_cell.length_b   1.000
_cell.length_c   1.000
_cell.angle_alpha   90.00
_cell.angle_beta   90.00
_cell.angle_gamma   90.00
#
_symmetry.space_group_name_H-M   'P 1'
#
loop_
_entity.id
_entity.type
_entity.pdbx_description
1 polymer ?
#
loop_
_entity_poly.entity_id
_entity_poly.type
_entity_poly.pdbx_seq_one_letter_code
_entity_poly.pdbx_strand_id
1 'polypeptide(L)'
;RALSVTKKQQNFNETQDKWMDRAVHMYHEEQEKGAGEKKKGLHGVCLEMEELCWKEDRTRIHLDKQTLSKQIKGVKSQARSNAKRSKLTTEEEEALIDYALKIACWGFPLDLRHIRDIANKI
;
A
#
# COMPACT_ATOMS: atom_id res chain seq x y z
N ARG A 1 -10.04 -19.21 2.41
CA ARG A 1 -10.33 -18.93 0.99
C ARG A 1 -9.06 -18.34 0.37
N ALA A 2 -8.60 -18.80 -0.79
CA ALA A 2 -7.43 -18.20 -1.44
C ALA A 2 -7.76 -16.76 -1.86
N LEU A 3 -6.85 -15.80 -1.61
CA LEU A 3 -7.01 -14.41 -2.05
C LEU A 3 -6.82 -14.30 -3.56
N SER A 4 -7.52 -13.35 -4.19
CA SER A 4 -7.29 -12.99 -5.59
C SER A 4 -5.87 -12.45 -5.80
N VAL A 5 -5.34 -12.55 -7.02
CA VAL A 5 -4.01 -12.00 -7.37
C VAL A 5 -3.93 -10.51 -7.03
N THR A 6 -4.98 -9.75 -7.35
CA THR A 6 -5.08 -8.32 -7.03
C THR A 6 -5.02 -8.06 -5.53
N LYS A 7 -5.75 -8.83 -4.72
CA LYS A 7 -5.75 -8.65 -3.26
C LYS A 7 -4.38 -9.00 -2.66
N LYS A 8 -3.71 -10.03 -3.19
CA LYS A 8 -2.32 -10.34 -2.80
C LYS A 8 -1.37 -9.18 -3.10
N GLN A 9 -1.50 -8.56 -4.28
CA GLN A 9 -0.68 -7.40 -4.65
C GLN A 9 -0.98 -6.17 -3.80
N GLN A 10 -2.26 -5.93 -3.47
CA GLN A 10 -2.66 -4.85 -2.55
C GLN A 10 -2.01 -5.04 -1.19
N ASN A 11 -2.15 -6.22 -0.58
CA ASN A 11 -1.52 -6.53 0.70
C ASN A 11 0.00 -6.37 0.64
N PHE A 12 0.64 -6.79 -0.46
CA PHE A 12 2.09 -6.59 -0.65
C PHE A 12 2.47 -5.11 -0.67
N ASN A 13 1.73 -4.29 -1.42
CA ASN A 13 1.95 -2.85 -1.50
C ASN A 13 1.72 -2.16 -0.16
N GLU A 14 0.70 -2.57 0.60
CA GLU A 14 0.43 -2.08 1.96
C GLU A 14 1.59 -2.40 2.91
N THR A 15 2.11 -3.63 2.86
CA THR A 15 3.30 -4.01 3.62
C THR A 15 4.50 -3.16 3.21
N GLN A 16 4.74 -2.98 1.90
CA GLN A 16 5.85 -2.17 1.41
C GLN A 16 5.73 -0.70 1.85
N ASP A 17 4.54 -0.10 1.78
CA ASP A 17 4.28 1.27 2.24
C ASP A 17 4.49 1.41 3.76
N LYS A 18 4.03 0.44 4.56
CA LYS A 18 4.26 0.39 6.02
C LYS A 18 5.76 0.42 6.33
N TRP A 19 6.56 -0.39 5.66
CA TRP A 19 8.00 -0.46 5.90
C TRP A 19 8.75 0.73 5.32
N MET A 20 8.26 1.34 4.24
CA MET A 20 8.81 2.58 3.71
C MET A 20 8.59 3.76 4.68
N ASP A 21 7.42 3.87 5.32
CA ASP A 21 7.18 4.88 6.36
C ASP A 21 8.14 4.69 7.55
N ARG A 22 8.35 3.45 8.00
CA ARG A 22 9.33 3.13 9.05
C ARG A 22 10.75 3.52 8.62
N ALA A 23 11.11 3.28 7.35
CA ALA A 23 12.39 3.71 6.79
C ALA A 23 12.56 5.23 6.84
N VAL A 24 11.51 6.01 6.53
CA VAL A 24 11.52 7.47 6.64
C VAL A 24 11.78 7.90 8.08
N HIS A 25 11.05 7.34 9.04
CA HIS A 25 11.24 7.64 10.47
C HIS A 25 12.65 7.33 10.95
N MET A 26 13.16 6.13 10.67
CA MET A 26 14.52 5.74 11.04
C MET A 26 15.56 6.65 10.40
N TYR A 27 15.38 7.05 9.13
CA TYR A 27 16.31 7.95 8.48
C TYR A 27 16.38 9.31 9.18
N HIS A 28 15.24 9.86 9.63
CA HIS A 28 15.22 11.09 10.41
C HIS A 28 15.96 10.95 11.74
N GLU A 29 15.72 9.88 12.49
CA GLU A 29 16.45 9.57 13.73
C GLU A 29 17.97 9.45 13.51
N GLU A 30 18.39 8.79 12.41
CA GLU A 30 19.80 8.68 12.02
C GLU A 30 20.43 10.05 11.68
N GLN A 31 19.65 10.98 11.12
CA GLN A 31 20.15 12.34 10.84
C GLN A 31 20.33 13.17 12.12
N GLU A 32 19.53 12.93 13.16
CA GLU A 32 19.61 13.61 14.46
C GLU A 32 20.82 13.17 15.30
N LYS A 33 21.47 12.05 14.94
CA LYS A 33 22.68 11.59 15.62
C LYS A 33 23.79 12.65 15.63
N GLY A 34 24.50 12.73 16.75
CA GLY A 34 25.57 13.70 16.98
C GLY A 34 26.76 13.54 16.03
N ALA A 35 27.56 14.62 15.89
CA ALA A 35 28.80 14.59 15.14
C ALA A 35 29.81 13.65 15.81
N GLY A 36 30.03 12.47 15.21
CA GLY A 36 30.92 11.43 15.75
C GLY A 36 30.36 10.02 15.65
N GLU A 37 29.03 9.89 15.54
CA GLU A 37 28.39 8.59 15.32
C GLU A 37 28.34 8.23 13.83
N LYS A 38 28.56 6.94 13.53
CA LYS A 38 28.39 6.41 12.16
C LYS A 38 26.91 6.45 11.79
N LYS A 39 26.52 7.45 11.00
CA LYS A 39 25.17 7.59 10.46
C LYS A 39 24.94 6.60 9.32
N LYS A 40 23.76 5.97 9.31
CA LYS A 40 23.34 5.16 8.17
C LYS A 40 22.87 6.07 7.03
N GLY A 41 23.35 5.80 5.82
CA GLY A 41 22.82 6.41 4.61
C GLY A 41 21.49 5.77 4.20
N LEU A 42 20.80 6.37 3.23
CA LEU A 42 19.52 5.88 2.69
C LEU A 42 19.53 4.39 2.36
N HIS A 43 20.58 3.91 1.70
CA HIS A 43 20.70 2.50 1.32
C HIS A 43 20.84 1.57 2.53
N GLY A 44 21.57 2.00 3.57
CA GLY A 44 21.72 1.22 4.80
C GLY A 44 20.38 1.09 5.54
N VAL A 45 19.62 2.19 5.61
CA VAL A 45 18.27 2.18 6.19
C VAL A 45 17.33 1.26 5.41
N CYS A 46 17.36 1.29 4.07
CA CYS A 46 16.56 0.38 3.25
C CYS A 46 16.85 -1.09 3.56
N LEU A 47 18.13 -1.49 3.57
CA LEU A 47 18.52 -2.89 3.82
C LEU A 47 18.11 -3.36 5.21
N GLU A 48 18.26 -2.50 6.23
CA GLU A 48 17.85 -2.81 7.58
C GLU A 48 16.34 -2.98 7.70
N MET A 49 15.56 -2.12 7.04
CA MET A 49 14.10 -2.26 7.01
C MET A 49 13.64 -3.51 6.25
N GLU A 50 14.31 -3.88 5.16
CA GLU A 50 14.03 -5.14 4.46
C GLU A 50 14.31 -6.36 5.38
N GLU A 51 15.40 -6.33 6.14
CA GLU A 51 15.74 -7.38 7.10
C GLU A 51 14.73 -7.44 8.25
N LEU A 52 14.33 -6.29 8.80
CA LEU A 52 13.30 -6.23 9.85
C LEU A 52 11.94 -6.70 9.33
N CYS A 53 11.56 -6.36 8.10
CA CYS A 53 10.36 -6.88 7.46
C CYS A 53 10.36 -8.40 7.37
N TRP A 54 11.51 -8.99 7.04
CA TRP A 54 11.64 -10.45 7.04
C TRP A 54 11.52 -11.05 8.45
N LYS A 55 12.05 -10.38 9.49
CA LYS A 55 11.98 -10.85 10.87
C LYS A 55 10.57 -10.76 11.46
N GLU A 56 9.90 -9.63 11.27
CA GLU A 56 8.58 -9.34 11.85
C GLU A 56 7.43 -9.89 11.00
N ASP A 57 7.37 -9.52 9.72
CA ASP A 57 6.21 -9.77 8.85
C ASP A 57 6.40 -11.02 7.97
N ARG A 58 7.57 -11.68 8.06
CA ARG A 58 7.95 -12.86 7.25
C ARG A 58 7.75 -12.65 5.74
N THR A 59 7.81 -11.40 5.30
CA THR A 59 7.59 -11.00 3.91
C THR A 59 8.87 -10.42 3.36
N ARG A 60 9.29 -10.88 2.18
CA ARG A 60 10.43 -10.28 1.48
C ARG A 60 9.94 -9.11 0.65
N ILE A 61 10.38 -7.92 1.00
CA ILE A 61 10.11 -6.68 0.27
C ILE A 61 11.42 -6.12 -0.27
N HIS A 62 11.30 -5.23 -1.26
CA HIS A 62 12.41 -4.41 -1.70
C HIS A 62 12.06 -2.92 -1.49
N LEU A 63 12.96 -2.17 -0.87
CA LEU A 63 12.83 -0.75 -0.61
C LEU A 63 13.87 0.01 -1.42
N ASP A 64 13.41 0.70 -2.47
CA ASP A 64 14.29 1.49 -3.32
C ASP A 64 14.71 2.80 -2.63
N LYS A 65 16.03 3.09 -2.65
CA LYS A 65 16.61 4.29 -2.04
C LYS A 65 16.12 5.60 -2.66
N GLN A 66 15.79 5.60 -3.96
CA GLN A 66 15.29 6.83 -4.61
C GLN A 66 13.86 7.11 -4.16
N THR A 67 13.07 6.07 -3.98
CA THR A 67 11.71 6.15 -3.43
C THR A 67 11.75 6.67 -2.00
N LEU A 68 12.63 6.14 -1.14
CA LEU A 68 12.86 6.67 0.20
C LEU A 68 13.23 8.18 0.17
N SER A 69 14.18 8.56 -0.68
CA SER A 69 14.60 9.97 -0.84
C SER A 69 13.44 10.88 -1.26
N LYS A 70 12.55 10.41 -2.15
CA LYS A 70 11.35 11.14 -2.57
C LYS A 70 10.34 11.25 -1.43
N GLN A 71 10.13 10.18 -0.65
CA GLN A 71 9.18 10.19 0.46
C GLN A 71 9.62 11.11 1.60
N ILE A 72 10.92 11.17 1.91
CA ILE A 72 11.48 12.13 2.87
C ILE A 72 11.18 13.59 2.44
N LYS A 73 11.09 13.85 1.14
CA LYS A 73 10.71 15.16 0.58
C LYS A 73 9.19 15.38 0.51
N GLY A 74 8.39 14.46 1.06
CA GLY A 74 6.93 14.55 1.12
C GLY A 74 6.19 13.96 -0.09
N VAL A 75 6.87 13.27 -1.01
CA VAL A 75 6.20 12.57 -2.12
C VAL A 75 5.47 11.34 -1.59
N LYS A 76 4.19 11.19 -1.90
CA LYS A 76 3.39 10.04 -1.48
C LYS A 76 3.55 8.85 -2.44
N SER A 77 3.31 7.63 -1.94
CA SER A 77 3.21 6.45 -2.80
C SER A 77 2.08 6.60 -3.82
N GLN A 78 2.16 5.84 -4.91
CA GLN A 78 1.11 5.83 -5.94
C GLN A 78 -0.22 5.32 -5.35
N ALA A 79 -0.17 4.30 -4.49
CA ALA A 79 -1.34 3.77 -3.80
C ALA A 79 -2.04 4.85 -2.96
N ARG A 80 -1.30 5.60 -2.13
CA ARG A 80 -1.84 6.71 -1.33
C ARG A 80 -2.36 7.87 -2.18
N SER A 81 -1.65 8.18 -3.27
CA SER A 81 -2.06 9.24 -4.20
C SER A 81 -3.36 8.87 -4.92
N ASN A 82 -3.52 7.61 -5.29
CA ASN A 82 -4.72 7.08 -5.92
C ASN A 82 -5.87 6.99 -4.93
N ALA A 83 -5.64 6.52 -3.70
CA ALA A 83 -6.65 6.48 -2.65
C ALA A 83 -7.25 7.88 -2.39
N LYS A 84 -6.41 8.93 -2.35
CA LYS A 84 -6.88 10.33 -2.22
C LYS A 84 -7.74 10.77 -3.42
N ARG A 85 -7.55 10.18 -4.60
CA ARG A 85 -8.28 10.51 -5.83
C ARG A 85 -9.45 9.56 -6.09
N SER A 86 -9.66 8.55 -5.24
CA SER A 86 -10.76 7.61 -5.43
C SER A 86 -12.08 8.36 -5.36
N LYS A 87 -12.98 8.02 -6.28
CA LYS A 87 -14.36 8.53 -6.27
C LYS A 87 -15.28 7.67 -5.42
N LEU A 88 -14.81 6.49 -5.02
CA LEU A 88 -15.54 5.55 -4.18
C LEU A 88 -14.82 5.42 -2.84
N THR A 89 -15.58 5.37 -1.76
CA THR A 89 -15.06 4.96 -0.45
C THR A 89 -14.81 3.45 -0.43
N THR A 90 -14.01 2.99 0.52
CA THR A 90 -13.75 1.55 0.71
C THR A 90 -15.05 0.78 0.91
N GLU A 91 -16.00 1.36 1.64
CA GLU A 91 -17.31 0.78 1.92
C GLU A 91 -18.17 0.69 0.64
N GLU A 92 -18.14 1.72 -0.20
CA GLU A 92 -18.86 1.75 -1.49
C GLU A 92 -18.29 0.71 -2.46
N GLU A 93 -16.96 0.59 -2.53
CA GLU A 93 -16.30 -0.44 -3.34
C GLU A 93 -16.66 -1.86 -2.87
N GLU A 94 -16.65 -2.11 -1.56
CA GLU A 94 -17.02 -3.40 -1.00
C GLU A 94 -18.48 -3.76 -1.26
N ALA A 95 -19.40 -2.81 -1.11
CA ALA A 95 -20.81 -2.99 -1.41
C ALA A 95 -21.06 -3.34 -2.89
N LEU A 96 -20.35 -2.67 -3.81
CA LEU A 96 -20.43 -2.97 -5.24
C LEU A 96 -19.87 -4.35 -5.58
N ILE A 97 -18.75 -4.76 -4.97
CA ILE A 97 -18.17 -6.09 -5.17
C ILE A 97 -19.10 -7.18 -4.65
N ASP A 98 -19.67 -7.02 -3.46
CA ASP A 98 -20.60 -8.00 -2.88
C ASP A 98 -21.87 -8.12 -3.72
N TYR A 99 -22.41 -7.00 -4.20
CA TYR A 99 -23.53 -7.01 -5.14
C TYR A 99 -23.17 -7.74 -6.45
N ALA A 100 -22.02 -7.43 -7.04
CA ALA A 100 -21.59 -8.06 -8.28
C ALA A 100 -21.40 -9.59 -8.12
N LEU A 101 -20.86 -10.03 -6.98
CA LEU A 101 -20.73 -11.44 -6.65
C LEU A 101 -22.09 -12.11 -6.49
N LYS A 102 -23.06 -11.46 -5.82
CA LYS A 102 -24.43 -11.97 -5.68
C LYS A 102 -25.12 -12.17 -7.03
N ILE A 103 -25.03 -11.18 -7.92
CA ILE A 103 -25.60 -11.24 -9.28
C ILE A 103 -24.95 -12.35 -10.09
N ALA A 104 -23.62 -12.47 -10.03
CA ALA A 104 -22.89 -13.54 -10.70
C ALA A 104 -23.28 -14.93 -10.17
N CYS A 105 -23.46 -15.09 -8.86
CA CYS A 105 -23.92 -16.33 -8.25
C CYS A 105 -25.33 -16.73 -8.70
N TRP A 106 -26.19 -15.76 -9.01
CA TRP A 106 -27.53 -16.00 -9.55
C TRP A 106 -27.55 -16.26 -11.06
N GLY A 107 -26.41 -16.22 -11.73
CA GLY A 107 -26.29 -16.48 -13.17
C GLY A 107 -26.75 -15.33 -14.05
N PHE A 108 -26.98 -14.15 -13.48
CA PHE A 108 -27.37 -12.97 -14.25
C PHE A 108 -26.12 -12.30 -14.85
N PRO A 109 -26.19 -11.83 -16.11
CA PRO A 109 -25.09 -11.09 -16.71
C PRO A 109 -24.92 -9.75 -16.00
N LEU A 110 -23.67 -9.41 -15.68
CA LEU A 110 -23.31 -8.10 -15.12
C LEU A 110 -23.39 -7.05 -16.24
N ASP A 111 -24.44 -6.22 -16.24
CA ASP A 111 -24.51 -5.05 -17.12
C ASP A 111 -23.87 -3.83 -16.43
N LEU A 112 -22.99 -3.15 -17.16
CA LEU A 112 -22.36 -1.89 -16.73
C LEU A 112 -23.38 -0.81 -16.36
N ARG A 113 -24.56 -0.81 -17.00
CA ARG A 113 -25.65 0.11 -16.64
C ARG A 113 -26.16 -0.15 -15.23
N HIS A 114 -26.38 -1.43 -14.89
CA HIS A 114 -26.88 -1.84 -13.59
C HIS A 114 -25.88 -1.56 -12.46
N ILE A 115 -24.60 -1.78 -12.71
CA ILE A 115 -23.51 -1.45 -11.76
C ILE A 115 -23.50 0.06 -11.50
N ARG A 116 -23.64 0.88 -12.55
CA ARG A 116 -23.68 2.34 -12.42
C ARG A 116 -24.89 2.79 -11.60
N ASP A 117 -26.06 2.24 -11.86
CA ASP A 117 -27.28 2.60 -11.13
C ASP A 117 -27.17 2.28 -9.64
N ILE A 118 -26.47 1.21 -9.29
CA ILE A 118 -26.23 0.84 -7.90
C ILE A 118 -25.15 1.69 -7.28
N ALA A 119 -24.07 1.97 -8.01
CA ALA A 119 -23.03 2.88 -7.55
C ALA A 119 -23.54 4.30 -7.26
N ASN A 120 -24.60 4.74 -7.95
CA ASN A 120 -25.26 6.02 -7.68
C ASN A 120 -26.29 5.96 -6.53
N LYS A 121 -26.68 4.76 -6.08
CA LYS A 121 -27.67 4.56 -5.01
C LYS A 121 -27.03 4.30 -3.65
N ILE A 122 -25.78 3.83 -3.66
CA ILE A 122 -24.91 3.75 -2.49
C ILE A 122 -24.39 5.17 -2.23
#